data_AF-A0A918D6P0-F1
#
_entry.id   AF-A0A918D6P0-F1
#
_cell.length_a   1.000
_cell.length_b   1.000
_cell.length_c   1.000
_cell.angle_alpha   90.00
_cell.angle_beta   90.00
_cell.angle_gamma   90.00
#
_symmetry.space_group_name_H-M   'P 1'
#
loop_
_entity.id
_entity.type
_entity.pdbx_description
1 polymer ?
#
loop_
_entity_poly.entity_id
_entity_poly.type
_entity_poly.pdbx_seq_one_letter_code
_entity_poly.pdbx_strand_id
1 'polypeptide(L)'
;MTPRRRPGERLVRSYVVTDGRSHPSRNTLDLVTLLIAADDLPLTGLSPEKRRLMELCRPGALSVAEVAGHLELPVSVTKVLVADLMDSGHIVTRAPVPSARPSDARILQEVLDGLRARL
;
A
#
# COMPACT_ATOMS: atom_id res chain seq x y z
N MET A 1 10.91 17.45 -26.54
CA MET A 1 11.35 16.07 -26.21
C MET A 1 10.13 15.22 -25.96
N THR A 2 9.67 14.49 -26.98
CA THR A 2 8.59 13.50 -26.89
C THR A 2 9.21 12.17 -26.42
N PRO A 3 8.63 11.46 -25.43
CA PRO A 3 9.22 10.22 -24.96
C PRO A 3 9.07 9.14 -26.04
N ARG A 4 10.19 8.45 -26.30
CA ARG A 4 10.32 7.43 -27.33
C ARG A 4 9.70 6.13 -26.82
N ARG A 5 8.53 5.77 -27.34
CA ARG A 5 7.77 4.55 -26.98
C ARG A 5 8.56 3.29 -27.36
N ARG A 6 8.79 2.37 -26.41
CA ARG A 6 9.45 1.07 -26.66
C ARG A 6 8.47 0.11 -27.36
N PRO A 7 8.83 -0.51 -28.50
CA PRO A 7 7.96 -1.47 -29.17
C PRO A 7 8.09 -2.83 -28.47
N GLY A 8 7.12 -3.16 -27.59
CA GLY A 8 7.08 -4.44 -26.89
C GLY A 8 6.13 -4.49 -25.69
N GLU A 9 5.79 -3.34 -25.10
CA GLU A 9 4.78 -3.26 -24.06
C GLU A 9 3.39 -3.42 -24.67
N ARG A 10 2.86 -4.65 -24.59
CA ARG A 10 1.43 -4.89 -24.76
C ARG A 10 0.73 -4.12 -23.66
N LEU A 11 0.36 -2.88 -23.95
CA LEU A 11 -0.32 -1.97 -23.03
C LEU A 11 -1.70 -2.56 -22.75
N VAL A 12 -1.79 -3.44 -21.77
CA VAL A 12 -3.07 -3.97 -21.28
C VAL A 12 -3.85 -2.77 -20.77
N ARG A 13 -5.03 -2.55 -21.33
CA ARG A 13 -5.87 -1.42 -20.91
C ARG A 13 -6.22 -1.61 -19.44
N SER A 14 -6.18 -0.52 -18.67
CA SER A 14 -6.38 -0.54 -17.22
C SER A 14 -7.67 -1.25 -16.77
N TYR A 15 -8.73 -1.25 -17.60
CA TYR A 15 -9.97 -1.99 -17.32
C TYR A 15 -9.84 -3.51 -17.40
N VAL A 16 -8.83 -4.05 -18.08
CA VAL A 16 -8.57 -5.50 -18.12
C VAL A 16 -7.87 -5.95 -16.85
N VAL A 17 -7.00 -5.10 -16.29
CA VAL A 17 -6.27 -5.40 -15.04
C VAL A 17 -7.22 -5.54 -13.85
N THR A 18 -8.32 -4.78 -13.84
CA THR A 18 -9.33 -4.81 -12.79
C THR A 18 -10.50 -5.75 -13.07
N ASP A 19 -10.44 -6.52 -14.17
CA ASP A 19 -11.54 -7.36 -14.66
C ASP A 19 -12.87 -6.57 -14.82
N GLY A 20 -12.76 -5.37 -15.39
CA GLY A 20 -13.89 -4.46 -15.65
C GLY A 20 -14.30 -3.57 -14.48
N ARG A 21 -13.69 -3.73 -13.29
CA ARG A 21 -14.08 -2.93 -12.11
C ARG A 21 -13.46 -1.53 -12.14
N SER A 22 -14.30 -0.52 -11.87
CA SER A 22 -13.92 0.90 -11.84
C SER A 22 -13.64 1.44 -10.43
N HIS A 23 -14.05 0.71 -9.39
CA HIS A 23 -13.90 1.14 -7.99
C HIS A 23 -13.44 -0.03 -7.10
N PRO A 24 -12.55 0.20 -6.11
CA PRO A 24 -12.16 -0.83 -5.15
C PRO A 24 -13.35 -1.27 -4.29
N SER A 25 -13.36 -2.53 -3.85
CA SER A 25 -14.37 -3.05 -2.92
C SER A 25 -14.35 -2.32 -1.57
N ARG A 26 -13.21 -1.72 -1.22
CA ARG A 26 -13.01 -0.90 -0.01
C ARG A 26 -12.51 0.48 -0.38
N ASN A 27 -13.16 1.53 0.14
CA ASN A 27 -12.82 2.92 -0.17
C ASN A 27 -11.92 3.59 0.88
N THR A 28 -11.21 2.80 1.69
CA THR A 28 -10.43 3.27 2.86
C THR A 28 -8.94 3.49 2.56
N LEU A 29 -8.51 3.36 1.30
CA LEU A 29 -7.10 3.42 0.91
C LEU A 29 -6.69 4.85 0.53
N ASP A 30 -5.81 5.46 1.33
CA ASP A 30 -5.05 6.66 0.98
C ASP A 30 -3.71 6.29 0.29
N LEU A 31 -3.09 7.22 -0.43
CA LEU A 31 -1.77 7.06 -1.06
C LEU A 31 -0.69 6.62 -0.07
N VAL A 32 -0.72 7.15 1.15
CA VAL A 32 0.25 6.86 2.22
C VAL A 32 -0.13 5.66 3.08
N THR A 33 -1.22 4.95 2.74
CA THR A 33 -1.60 3.72 3.46
C THR A 33 -0.54 2.66 3.25
N LEU A 34 -0.02 2.10 4.35
CA LEU A 34 1.00 1.05 4.29
C LEU A 34 0.35 -0.31 4.05
N LEU A 35 0.91 -1.05 3.11
CA LEU A 35 0.52 -2.37 2.68
C LEU A 35 1.52 -3.37 3.21
N ILE A 36 1.03 -4.39 3.90
CA ILE A 36 1.83 -5.42 4.56
C ILE A 36 1.37 -6.77 3.98
N ALA A 37 2.32 -7.52 3.42
CA ALA A 37 2.07 -8.87 2.94
C ALA A 37 1.83 -9.83 4.12
N ALA A 38 0.83 -10.69 4.00
CA ALA A 38 0.73 -11.87 4.86
C ALA A 38 1.73 -12.93 4.38
N ASP A 39 2.41 -13.59 5.32
CA ASP A 39 3.51 -14.51 5.01
C ASP A 39 3.04 -15.89 4.53
N ASP A 40 1.87 -16.35 4.97
CA ASP A 40 1.48 -17.76 4.88
C ASP A 40 0.48 -18.11 3.76
N LEU A 41 0.03 -17.13 2.96
CA LEU A 41 -0.93 -17.41 1.90
C LEU A 41 -0.28 -17.79 0.56
N PRO A 42 -0.78 -18.83 -0.13
CA PRO A 42 -0.27 -19.25 -1.43
C PRO A 42 -0.60 -18.22 -2.51
N LEU A 43 0.38 -17.85 -3.32
CA LEU A 43 0.21 -16.89 -4.43
C LEU A 43 -0.33 -17.55 -5.72
N THR A 44 -0.74 -18.81 -5.64
CA THR A 44 -1.28 -19.59 -6.75
C THR A 44 -2.66 -19.05 -7.13
N GLY A 45 -2.93 -18.89 -8.44
CA GLY A 45 -4.21 -18.35 -8.91
C GLY A 45 -4.32 -16.82 -8.88
N LEU A 46 -3.37 -16.11 -8.28
CA LEU A 46 -3.29 -14.65 -8.39
C LEU A 46 -2.90 -14.22 -9.81
N SER A 47 -3.46 -13.09 -10.27
CA SER A 47 -3.04 -12.44 -11.51
C SER A 47 -1.55 -12.04 -11.44
N PRO A 48 -0.88 -11.85 -12.58
CA PRO A 48 0.52 -11.41 -12.62
C PRO A 48 0.77 -10.14 -11.79
N GLU A 49 -0.14 -9.16 -11.88
CA GLU A 49 -0.04 -7.88 -11.18
C GLU A 49 -0.19 -8.05 -9.66
N LYS A 50 -1.13 -8.89 -9.22
CA LYS A 50 -1.31 -9.21 -7.79
C LYS A 50 -0.11 -9.95 -7.21
N ARG A 51 0.45 -10.90 -7.97
CA ARG A 51 1.67 -11.61 -7.56
C ARG A 51 2.85 -10.65 -7.45
N ARG A 52 3.01 -9.76 -8.43
CA ARG A 52 4.08 -8.75 -8.41
C ARG A 52 3.93 -7.78 -7.24
N LEU A 53 2.71 -7.36 -6.91
CA LEU A 53 2.42 -6.56 -5.73
C LEU A 53 2.87 -7.29 -4.45
N MET A 54 2.52 -8.58 -4.32
CA MET A 54 2.95 -9.39 -3.17
C MET A 54 4.47 -9.53 -3.07
N GLU A 55 5.17 -9.70 -4.19
CA GLU A 55 6.64 -9.73 -4.23
C GLU A 55 7.27 -8.41 -3.74
N LEU A 56 6.67 -7.27 -4.08
CA LEU A 56 7.15 -5.95 -3.63
C LEU A 56 6.95 -5.74 -2.13
N CYS A 57 5.84 -6.21 -1.57
CA CYS A 57 5.50 -6.04 -0.15
C CYS A 57 6.10 -7.11 0.78
N ARG A 58 6.68 -8.19 0.25
CA ARG A 58 7.29 -9.27 1.06
C ARG A 58 8.51 -8.83 1.88
N PRO A 59 9.46 -8.04 1.33
CA PRO A 59 10.61 -7.58 2.10
C PRO A 59 10.26 -6.58 3.21
N GLY A 60 9.10 -5.95 3.13
CA GLY A 60 8.66 -4.93 4.09
C GLY A 60 7.44 -4.15 3.61
N ALA A 61 6.90 -3.32 4.49
CA ALA A 61 5.72 -2.52 4.19
C ALA A 61 6.03 -1.44 3.13
N LEU A 62 5.14 -1.28 2.16
CA LEU A 62 5.18 -0.22 1.15
C LEU A 62 3.86 0.53 1.12
N SER A 63 3.89 1.82 0.82
CA SER A 63 2.68 2.61 0.62
C SER A 63 1.98 2.28 -0.71
N VAL A 64 0.69 2.60 -0.82
CA VAL A 64 -0.06 2.50 -2.08
C VAL A 64 0.63 3.27 -3.21
N ALA A 65 1.19 4.45 -2.90
CA ALA A 65 1.91 5.27 -3.87
C ALA A 65 3.18 4.59 -4.39
N GLU A 66 3.99 4.03 -3.49
CA GLU A 66 5.22 3.32 -3.87
C GLU A 66 4.91 2.09 -4.72
N VAL A 67 3.91 1.30 -4.32
CA VAL A 67 3.48 0.12 -5.10
C VAL A 67 2.98 0.53 -6.48
N ALA A 68 2.16 1.58 -6.59
CA ALA A 68 1.68 2.08 -7.88
C ALA A 68 2.84 2.52 -8.78
N GLY A 69 3.84 3.19 -8.21
CA GLY A 69 5.06 3.59 -8.92
C GLY A 69 5.88 2.39 -9.39
N HIS A 70 6.07 1.37 -8.55
CA HIS A 70 6.81 0.16 -8.90
C HIS A 70 6.11 -0.73 -9.93
N LEU A 71 4.79 -0.77 -9.91
CA LEU A 71 3.99 -1.51 -10.89
C LEU A 71 3.79 -0.72 -12.19
N GLU A 72 4.14 0.57 -12.22
CA GLU A 72 3.84 1.49 -13.32
C GLU A 72 2.33 1.52 -13.68
N LEU A 73 1.48 1.38 -12.65
CA LEU A 73 0.02 1.36 -12.79
C LEU A 73 -0.60 2.63 -12.20
N PRO A 74 -1.74 3.11 -12.76
CA PRO A 74 -2.51 4.17 -12.11
C PRO A 74 -2.87 3.79 -10.67
N VAL A 75 -2.86 4.80 -9.78
CA VAL A 75 -3.21 4.62 -8.36
C VAL A 75 -4.59 3.98 -8.20
N SER A 76 -5.57 4.36 -9.03
CA SER A 76 -6.92 3.80 -8.98
C SER A 76 -6.93 2.29 -9.24
N VAL A 77 -6.18 1.82 -10.24
CA VAL A 77 -6.02 0.39 -10.56
C VAL A 77 -5.33 -0.33 -9.40
N THR A 78 -4.26 0.26 -8.87
CA THR A 78 -3.52 -0.31 -7.74
C THR A 78 -4.42 -0.47 -6.52
N LYS A 79 -5.27 0.52 -6.19
CA LYS A 79 -6.25 0.42 -5.10
C LYS A 79 -7.24 -0.72 -5.30
N VAL A 80 -7.68 -1.01 -6.53
CA VAL A 80 -8.54 -2.16 -6.82
C VAL A 80 -7.81 -3.47 -6.55
N LEU A 81 -6.56 -3.61 -7.02
CA LEU A 81 -5.76 -4.81 -6.78
C LEU A 81 -5.48 -5.04 -5.29
N VAL A 82 -5.18 -3.97 -4.55
CA VAL A 82 -4.99 -4.02 -3.09
C VAL A 82 -6.28 -4.44 -2.40
N ALA A 83 -7.44 -3.89 -2.78
CA ALA A 83 -8.71 -4.25 -2.16
C ALA A 83 -9.03 -5.75 -2.35
N ASP A 84 -8.74 -6.31 -3.52
CA ASP A 84 -8.88 -7.76 -3.75
C ASP A 84 -7.95 -8.60 -2.89
N LEU A 85 -6.71 -8.13 -2.69
CA LEU A 85 -5.74 -8.81 -1.86
C LEU A 85 -6.07 -8.69 -0.37
N MET A 86 -6.72 -7.59 0.05
CA MET A 86 -7.29 -7.47 1.38
C MET A 86 -8.46 -8.43 1.58
N ASP A 87 -9.37 -8.52 0.62
CA ASP A 87 -10.54 -9.40 0.70
C ASP A 87 -10.17 -10.88 0.72
N SER A 88 -9.07 -11.24 0.06
CA SER A 88 -8.50 -12.60 0.09
C SER A 88 -7.50 -12.82 1.23
N GLY A 89 -7.26 -11.83 2.09
CA GLY A 89 -6.38 -11.96 3.26
C GLY A 89 -4.87 -11.89 2.99
N HIS A 90 -4.46 -11.69 1.73
CA HIS A 90 -3.05 -11.60 1.34
C HIS A 90 -2.39 -10.28 1.78
N ILE A 91 -3.15 -9.20 1.90
CA ILE A 91 -2.66 -7.89 2.32
C ILE A 91 -3.40 -7.44 3.56
N VAL A 92 -2.63 -7.02 4.57
CA VAL A 92 -3.12 -6.23 5.70
C VAL A 92 -2.68 -4.80 5.49
N THR A 93 -3.58 -3.85 5.80
CA THR A 93 -3.28 -2.42 5.67
C THR A 93 -3.15 -1.77 7.03
N ARG A 94 -2.16 -0.90 7.16
CA ARG A 94 -2.06 0.04 8.28
C ARG A 94 -2.38 1.43 7.75
N ALA A 95 -3.50 1.99 8.21
CA ALA A 95 -3.86 3.36 7.92
C ALA A 95 -2.79 4.32 8.48
N PRO A 96 -2.60 5.50 7.84
CA PRO A 96 -1.77 6.55 8.40
C PRO A 96 -2.20 6.85 9.84
N VAL A 97 -1.24 6.92 10.76
CA VAL A 97 -1.55 7.35 12.12
C VAL A 97 -2.02 8.81 12.02
N PRO A 98 -3.24 9.14 12.50
CA PRO A 98 -3.69 10.51 12.52
C PRO A 98 -2.65 11.38 13.22
N SER A 99 -2.45 12.62 12.73
CA SER A 99 -1.59 13.57 13.42
C SER A 99 -1.96 13.60 14.90
N ALA A 100 -1.01 13.26 15.77
CA ALA A 100 -1.25 13.27 17.19
C ALA A 100 -1.74 14.67 17.56
N ARG A 101 -2.80 14.75 18.36
CA ARG A 101 -3.13 16.01 19.02
C ARG A 101 -1.86 16.42 19.79
N PRO A 102 -1.44 17.70 19.73
CA PRO A 102 -0.27 18.12 20.47
C PRO A 102 -0.46 17.71 21.94
N SER A 103 0.45 16.85 22.42
CA SER A 103 0.47 16.46 23.83
C SER A 103 0.70 17.71 24.66
N ASP A 104 0.05 17.80 25.83
CA ASP A 104 0.31 18.88 26.78
C ASP A 104 1.81 18.84 27.13
N ALA A 105 2.53 19.90 26.78
CA ALA A 105 3.97 20.01 26.99
C ALA A 105 4.34 19.79 28.46
N ARG A 106 3.42 20.13 29.38
CA ARG A 106 3.60 19.89 30.81
C ARG A 106 3.71 18.41 31.15
N ILE A 107 2.86 17.56 30.55
CA ILE A 107 2.91 16.11 30.77
C ILE A 107 4.21 15.52 30.22
N LEU A 108 4.64 15.97 29.05
CA LEU A 108 5.92 15.52 28.47
C LEU A 108 7.11 15.91 29.35
N GLN A 109 7.06 17.10 29.96
CA GLN A 109 8.07 17.57 30.90
C GLN A 109 8.08 16.74 32.18
N GLU A 110 6.92 16.45 32.76
CA GLU A 110 6.79 15.59 33.96
C GLU A 110 7.34 14.17 33.70
N VAL A 111 7.10 13.59 32.51
CA VAL A 111 7.67 12.30 32.11
C VAL A 111 9.20 12.38 31.98
N LEU A 112 9.72 13.42 31.32
CA LEU A 112 11.16 13.60 31.15
C LEU A 112 11.89 13.72 32.49
N ASP A 113 11.33 14.53 33.39
CA ASP A 113 11.90 14.74 34.72
C ASP A 113 11.84 13.43 35.54
N GLY A 114 10.74 12.68 35.45
CA GLY A 114 10.60 11.36 36.08
C GLY A 114 11.57 10.30 35.54
N LEU A 115 11.88 10.30 34.24
CA LEU A 115 12.86 9.39 33.64
C LEU A 115 14.29 9.73 34.08
N ARG A 116 14.62 11.03 34.18
CA ARG A 116 15.95 11.49 34.62
C ARG A 116 16.21 11.22 36.10
N ALA A 117 15.19 11.27 36.95
CA ALA A 117 15.33 11.01 38.38
C ALA A 117 15.57 9.53 38.73
N ARG A 118 15.47 8.60 37.75
CA ARG A 118 15.64 7.15 37.96
C ARG A 118 16.92 6.59 37.33
N LEU A 119 17.76 7.45 36.74
CA LEU A 119 19.12 7.17 36.27
C LEU A 119 20.13 7.76 37.26
#